data_AF-A0A094ZMN3-F1
#
_entry.id   AF-A0A094ZMN3-F1
#
_cell.length_a   1.000
_cell.length_b   1.000
_cell.length_c   1.000
_cell.angle_alpha   90.00
_cell.angle_beta   90.00
_cell.angle_gamma   90.00
#
_symmetry.space_group_name_H-M   'P 1'
#
loop_
_entity.id
_entity.type
_entity.pdbx_description
1 polymer ?
#
loop_
_entity_poly.entity_id
_entity_poly.type
_entity_poly.pdbx_seq_one_letter_code
_entity_poly.pdbx_strand_id
1 'polypeptide(L)'
;QLIEARRSTPGDREFDHKRRMLQKEIGQSLRKDRETWWSERGNELEAAAASGNYRKLFQLIRATGSKKSGVSETTCEDDGMLIINIHRRLGRWAEFFEGQFN
;
A
#
# COMPACT_ATOMS: atom_id res chain seq x y z
N GLN A 1 25.45 1.29 -8.11
CA GLN A 1 26.36 0.14 -8.30
C GLN A 1 25.69 -1.05 -9.03
N LEU A 2 24.84 -1.89 -8.41
CA LEU A 2 24.26 -3.08 -9.09
C LEU A 2 23.31 -2.76 -10.26
N ILE A 3 22.43 -1.78 -10.10
CA ILE A 3 21.50 -1.35 -11.17
C ILE A 3 22.27 -0.75 -12.35
N GLU A 4 23.28 0.07 -12.07
CA GLU A 4 24.16 0.66 -13.08
C GLU A 4 24.98 -0.43 -13.79
N ALA A 5 25.56 -1.39 -13.06
CA ALA A 5 26.28 -2.52 -13.63
C ALA A 5 25.39 -3.35 -14.57
N ARG A 6 24.10 -3.55 -14.23
CA ARG A 6 23.13 -4.20 -15.11
C ARG A 6 22.87 -3.38 -16.37
N ARG A 7 22.68 -2.05 -16.24
CA ARG A 7 22.43 -1.16 -17.38
C ARG A 7 23.61 -1.08 -18.34
N SER A 8 24.83 -1.18 -17.82
CA SER A 8 26.06 -1.18 -18.62
C SER A 8 26.42 -2.54 -19.21
N THR A 9 25.65 -3.60 -18.94
CA THR A 9 25.92 -4.93 -19.50
C THR A 9 25.33 -5.04 -20.92
N PRO A 10 26.12 -5.41 -21.95
CA PRO A 10 25.63 -5.56 -23.32
C PRO A 10 24.54 -6.63 -23.45
N GLY A 11 23.76 -6.55 -24.52
CA GLY A 11 22.64 -7.45 -24.79
C GLY A 11 23.02 -8.79 -25.41
N ASP A 12 24.29 -8.99 -25.75
CA ASP A 12 24.77 -10.17 -26.47
C ASP A 12 24.68 -11.45 -25.62
N ARG A 13 24.54 -12.60 -26.28
CA ARG A 13 24.37 -13.91 -25.62
C ARG A 13 25.50 -14.25 -24.65
N GLU A 14 26.72 -13.76 -24.90
CA GLU A 14 27.87 -13.97 -24.02
C GLU A 14 27.68 -13.36 -22.63
N PHE A 15 26.87 -12.29 -22.51
CA PHE A 15 26.62 -11.59 -21.26
C PHE A 15 25.31 -11.99 -20.57
N ASP A 16 24.56 -12.94 -21.14
CA ASP A 16 23.28 -13.38 -20.60
C ASP A 16 23.41 -13.90 -19.16
N HIS A 17 24.44 -14.69 -18.90
CA HIS A 17 24.69 -15.23 -17.57
C HIS A 17 24.92 -14.12 -16.55
N LYS A 18 25.79 -13.14 -16.88
CA LYS A 18 26.08 -11.97 -16.05
C LYS A 18 24.82 -11.13 -15.79
N ARG A 19 24.01 -10.90 -16.81
CA ARG A 19 22.75 -10.13 -16.70
C ARG A 19 21.74 -10.84 -15.79
N ARG A 20 21.61 -12.17 -15.88
CA ARG A 20 20.75 -12.96 -14.99
C ARG A 20 21.24 -12.94 -13.54
N MET A 21 22.54 -13.04 -13.32
CA MET A 21 23.15 -12.94 -11.98
C MET A 21 22.83 -11.58 -11.34
N LEU A 22 23.12 -10.48 -12.04
CA LEU A 22 22.82 -9.13 -11.56
C LEU A 22 21.33 -8.92 -11.28
N GLN A 23 20.44 -9.48 -12.11
CA GLN A 23 19.00 -9.42 -11.88
C GLN A 23 18.57 -10.15 -10.60
N LYS A 24 19.17 -11.32 -10.31
CA LYS A 24 18.92 -12.05 -9.07
C LYS A 24 19.42 -11.27 -7.85
N GLU A 25 20.62 -10.72 -7.92
CA GLU A 25 21.20 -9.91 -6.83
C GLU A 25 20.39 -8.65 -6.55
N ILE A 26 19.99 -7.91 -7.59
CA ILE A 26 19.09 -6.75 -7.45
C ILE A 26 17.77 -7.20 -6.80
N GLY A 27 17.19 -8.32 -7.27
CA GLY A 27 15.96 -8.85 -6.68
C GLY A 27 16.11 -9.21 -5.21
N GLN A 28 17.23 -9.80 -4.81
CA GLN A 28 17.52 -10.13 -3.41
C GLN A 28 17.73 -8.87 -2.55
N SER A 29 18.48 -7.89 -3.04
CA SER A 29 18.67 -6.61 -2.35
C SER A 29 17.34 -5.92 -2.11
N LEU A 30 16.51 -5.79 -3.16
CA LEU A 30 15.21 -5.14 -3.05
C LEU A 30 14.25 -5.86 -2.10
N ARG A 31 14.33 -7.20 -2.02
CA ARG A 31 13.55 -7.97 -1.04
C ARG A 31 14.00 -7.67 0.38
N LYS A 32 15.32 -7.65 0.64
CA LYS A 32 15.88 -7.28 1.94
C LYS A 32 15.48 -5.85 2.32
N ASP A 33 15.65 -4.89 1.42
CA ASP A 33 15.28 -3.49 1.67
C ASP A 33 13.79 -3.36 2.00
N ARG A 34 12.93 -4.10 1.27
CA ARG A 34 11.49 -4.15 1.53
C ARG A 34 11.18 -4.78 2.89
N GLU A 35 11.83 -5.89 3.25
CA GLU A 35 11.65 -6.56 4.55
C GLU A 35 12.06 -5.66 5.71
N THR A 36 13.20 -4.98 5.60
CA THR A 36 13.66 -3.98 6.58
C THR A 36 12.62 -2.87 6.73
N TRP A 37 12.18 -2.29 5.62
CA TRP A 37 11.18 -1.21 5.64
C TRP A 37 9.85 -1.65 6.28
N TRP A 38 9.36 -2.85 5.96
CA TRP A 38 8.11 -3.37 6.57
C TRP A 38 8.27 -3.67 8.05
N SER A 39 9.45 -4.15 8.48
CA SER A 39 9.74 -4.43 9.89
C SER A 39 9.76 -3.15 10.72
N GLU A 40 10.46 -2.11 10.26
CA GLU A 40 10.47 -0.79 10.90
C GLU A 40 9.07 -0.21 10.98
N ARG A 41 8.30 -0.31 9.89
CA ARG A 41 6.94 0.20 9.84
C ARG A 41 5.98 -0.56 10.78
N GLY A 42 6.16 -1.87 10.92
CA GLY A 42 5.43 -2.70 11.88
C GLY A 42 5.68 -2.24 13.32
N ASN A 43 6.95 -2.02 13.68
CA ASN A 43 7.33 -1.53 15.00
C ASN A 43 6.70 -0.16 15.32
N GLU A 44 6.66 0.75 14.33
CA GLU A 44 6.01 2.05 14.51
C GLU A 44 4.49 1.95 14.73
N LEU A 45 3.82 1.05 14.01
CA LEU A 45 2.39 0.79 14.17
C LEU A 45 2.08 0.23 15.56
N GLU A 46 2.86 -0.75 16.00
CA GLU A 46 2.73 -1.38 17.32
C GLU A 46 2.95 -0.35 18.44
N ALA A 47 4.00 0.48 18.35
CA ALA A 47 4.26 1.53 19.32
C ALA A 47 3.15 2.60 19.36
N ALA A 48 2.58 2.97 18.21
CA ALA A 48 1.47 3.91 18.15
C ALA A 48 0.19 3.34 18.79
N ALA A 49 -0.09 2.05 18.56
CA ALA A 49 -1.22 1.36 19.18
C ALA A 49 -1.03 1.22 20.71
N ALA A 50 0.14 0.78 21.16
CA ALA A 50 0.47 0.59 22.57
C ALA A 50 0.43 1.90 23.37
N SER A 51 0.79 3.03 22.75
CA SER A 51 0.70 4.37 23.36
C SER A 51 -0.68 5.01 23.29
N GLY A 52 -1.67 4.34 22.67
CA GLY A 52 -3.00 4.91 22.44
C GLY A 52 -3.02 6.09 21.45
N ASN A 53 -1.95 6.30 20.69
CA ASN A 53 -1.86 7.39 19.71
C ASN A 53 -2.51 6.99 18.39
N TYR A 54 -3.84 6.92 18.40
CA TYR A 54 -4.64 6.53 17.23
C TYR A 54 -4.50 7.48 16.04
N ARG A 55 -4.18 8.76 16.28
CA ARG A 55 -3.90 9.72 15.20
C ARG A 55 -2.66 9.30 14.41
N LYS A 56 -1.56 8.97 15.10
CA LYS A 56 -0.32 8.47 14.46
C LYS A 56 -0.58 7.13 13.80
N LEU A 57 -1.28 6.22 14.46
CA LEU A 57 -1.65 4.91 13.91
C LEU A 57 -2.41 5.04 12.58
N PHE A 58 -3.43 5.91 12.52
CA PHE A 58 -4.20 6.15 11.30
C PHE A 58 -3.35 6.75 10.17
N GLN A 59 -2.44 7.68 10.47
CA GLN A 59 -1.51 8.23 9.50
C GLN A 59 -0.57 7.16 8.94
N LEU A 60 -0.06 6.27 9.79
CA LEU A 60 0.80 5.17 9.39
C LEU A 60 0.04 4.19 8.47
N ILE A 61 -1.17 3.78 8.84
CA ILE A 61 -2.04 2.92 7.99
C ILE A 61 -2.32 3.57 6.64
N ARG A 62 -2.61 4.87 6.60
CA ARG A 62 -2.81 5.61 5.35
C ARG A 62 -1.56 5.66 4.47
N ALA A 63 -0.38 5.75 5.08
CA ALA A 63 0.89 5.83 4.37
C ALA A 63 1.41 4.46 3.90
N THR A 64 1.01 3.37 4.56
CA THR A 64 1.34 1.98 4.16
C THR A 64 0.31 1.35 3.24
N GLY A 65 -0.94 1.82 3.31
CA GLY A 65 -1.99 1.43 2.39
C GLY A 65 -1.62 1.78 0.95
N SER A 66 -2.06 0.95 0.00
CA SER A 66 -1.91 1.26 -1.42
C SER A 66 -2.41 2.69 -1.69
N LYS A 67 -1.64 3.45 -2.48
CA LYS A 67 -2.06 4.73 -3.09
C LYS A 67 -3.52 4.57 -3.44
N LYS A 68 -4.39 5.40 -2.81
CA LYS A 68 -5.84 5.33 -2.94
C LYS A 68 -6.17 4.78 -4.33
N SER A 69 -6.64 3.53 -4.45
CA SER A 69 -7.68 3.32 -5.45
C SER A 69 -8.61 4.48 -5.17
N GLY A 70 -8.88 5.34 -6.15
CA GLY A 70 -9.88 6.36 -5.94
C GLY A 70 -11.08 5.58 -5.45
N VAL A 71 -11.31 5.58 -4.13
CA VAL A 71 -12.51 5.04 -3.53
C VAL A 71 -13.50 5.86 -4.28
N SER A 72 -14.20 5.22 -5.21
CA SER A 72 -15.20 5.91 -5.97
C SER A 72 -16.18 6.33 -4.89
N GLU A 73 -16.12 7.61 -4.52
CA GLU A 73 -16.96 8.23 -3.51
C GLU A 73 -18.44 8.24 -3.95
N THR A 74 -18.72 7.58 -5.07
CA THR A 74 -19.99 7.17 -5.62
C THR A 74 -20.60 6.08 -4.74
N THR A 75 -21.05 6.49 -3.55
CA THR A 75 -22.05 5.73 -2.80
C THR A 75 -23.37 5.84 -3.58
N CYS A 76 -24.01 4.72 -3.86
CA CYS A 76 -25.30 4.68 -4.54
C CYS A 76 -26.41 4.29 -3.55
N GLU A 77 -27.62 4.77 -3.82
CA GLU A 77 -28.83 4.22 -3.23
C GLU A 77 -29.10 2.81 -3.80
N ASP A 78 -30.05 2.10 -3.19
CA ASP A 78 -30.40 0.72 -3.60
C ASP A 78 -30.99 0.65 -5.02
N ASP A 79 -31.49 1.78 -5.53
CA ASP A 79 -31.95 1.96 -6.92
C ASP A 79 -30.81 2.22 -7.92
N GLY A 80 -29.57 2.29 -7.44
CA GLY A 80 -28.37 2.55 -8.25
C GLY A 80 -28.07 4.03 -8.49
N MET A 81 -28.89 4.96 -7.99
CA MET A 81 -28.67 6.40 -8.16
C MET A 81 -27.52 6.90 -7.28
N LEU A 82 -26.69 7.77 -7.85
CA LEU A 82 -25.54 8.36 -7.17
C LEU A 82 -25.96 9.34 -6.08
N ILE A 83 -25.39 9.18 -4.89
CA ILE A 83 -25.61 10.08 -3.76
C ILE A 83 -24.66 11.27 -3.88
N ILE A 84 -25.17 12.38 -4.41
CA ILE A 84 -24.42 13.64 -4.55
C ILE A 84 -24.42 14.49 -3.27
N ASN A 85 -25.36 14.24 -2.35
CA ASN A 85 -25.51 15.01 -1.12
C ASN A 85 -24.69 14.41 0.03
N ILE A 86 -23.82 15.21 0.64
CA ILE A 86 -22.93 14.74 1.72
C ILE A 86 -23.66 14.25 2.98
N HIS A 87 -24.77 14.89 3.36
CA HIS A 87 -25.55 14.46 4.52
C HIS A 87 -26.21 13.10 4.27
N ARG A 88 -26.73 12.88 3.06
CA ARG A 88 -27.29 11.57 2.69
C ARG A 88 -26.23 10.48 2.65
N ARG A 89 -25.03 10.80 2.15
CA ARG A 89 -23.90 9.86 2.14
C ARG A 89 -23.52 9.43 3.56
N LEU A 90 -23.46 10.38 4.51
CA LEU A 90 -23.21 10.08 5.92
C LEU A 90 -24.33 9.22 6.53
N GLY A 91 -25.60 9.50 6.21
CA GLY A 91 -26.74 8.67 6.63
C GLY A 91 -26.63 7.22 6.16
N ARG A 92 -26.26 6.99 4.90
CA ARG A 92 -26.05 5.64 4.34
C ARG A 92 -24.92 4.88 5.01
N TRP A 93 -23.84 5.57 5.39
CA TRP A 93 -22.78 4.94 6.20
C TRP A 93 -23.29 4.53 7.58
N ALA A 94 -24.14 5.34 8.23
CA ALA A 94 -24.74 4.98 9.52
C ALA A 94 -25.66 3.76 9.41
N GLU A 95 -26.58 3.74 8.43
CA GLU A 95 -27.46 2.61 8.14
C GLU A 95 -26.65 1.31 7.92
N PHE A 96 -25.57 1.38 7.14
CA PHE A 96 -24.70 0.23 6.88
C PHE A 96 -24.08 -0.32 8.17
N PHE A 97 -23.52 0.54 9.03
CA PHE A 97 -22.88 0.08 10.26
C PHE A 97 -23.90 -0.41 11.30
N GLU A 98 -25.07 0.20 11.41
CA GLU A 98 -26.15 -0.31 12.29
C GLU A 98 -26.55 -1.74 11.90
N GLY A 99 -26.62 -2.07 10.61
CA GLY A 99 -26.92 -3.43 10.14
C GLY A 99 -25.79 -4.44 10.34
N GLN A 100 -24.54 -4.01 10.59
CA GLN A 100 -23.39 -4.90 10.80
C GLN A 100 -23.15 -5.24 12.28
N PHE A 101 -23.61 -4.38 13.20
CA PHE A 101 -23.37 -4.51 14.63
C PHE A 101 -24.61 -4.89 15.45
N ASN A 102 -25.75 -5.13 14.78
CA ASN A 102 -26.94 -5.77 15.32
C ASN A 102 -27.04 -7.22 14.80
#